data_AF-A0A3R6GBS0-F1
#
_entry.id   AF-A0A3R6GBS0-F1
#
_cell.length_a   1.000
_cell.length_b   1.000
_cell.length_c   1.000
_cell.angle_alpha   90.00
_cell.angle_beta   90.00
_cell.angle_gamma   90.00
#
_symmetry.space_group_name_H-M   'P 1'
#
loop_
_entity.id
_entity.type
_entity.pdbx_description
1 polymer ?
#
loop_
_entity_poly.entity_id
_entity_poly.type
_entity_poly.pdbx_seq_one_letter_code
_entity_poly.pdbx_strand_id
1 'polypeptide(L)'
;MKKLKQMSGPYSIGFELSSTAHGFVATDPNGNVLYHGKQPVMGTRVFKEGQHAAEARMPRTSRRGIQRRRGREHEMERVFAPVISSIDPDFFIRRRMSYKLGKIRFESDPIGFSYSRLFHSFPTLAHLDVALMESDSAMDPRLIFESVANHVVRRGHFLLENQNVSSTNSDIDTQVANYAEVLVSYFEDTLDERIKPSLEALDINGNVTARELQKRFASAMCVSGDDIQKKTEKAQIKAIADLVAGYKADLTALVPDAEKLPKVSISDGDALEEFLSDSCPDSLVSVLMAAQALYTSWKLQGMLSYAPGKSLSHNQVAQYDVYGKQLRMLKNLALKYVAKQDADGNIDEDGFKDYVRFFGGPKCEDRYRYDKVQVKKQDSPKKTWAIPPTT
;
A
#
# COMPACT_ATOMS: atom_id res chain seq x y z
N MET A 1 55.61 -33.35 -26.58
CA MET A 1 54.66 -32.22 -26.58
C MET A 1 54.59 -31.63 -27.99
N LYS A 2 53.40 -31.56 -28.61
CA LYS A 2 53.25 -30.96 -29.94
C LYS A 2 53.14 -29.44 -29.83
N LYS A 3 54.05 -28.71 -30.46
CA LYS A 3 54.06 -27.24 -30.43
C LYS A 3 53.13 -26.69 -31.51
N LEU A 4 52.27 -25.73 -31.14
CA LEU A 4 51.35 -25.05 -32.05
C LEU A 4 52.08 -24.45 -33.26
N LYS A 5 53.24 -23.81 -33.03
CA LYS A 5 54.07 -23.21 -34.11
C LYS A 5 54.67 -24.21 -35.10
N GLN A 6 54.66 -25.51 -34.78
CA GLN A 6 55.23 -26.57 -35.60
C GLN A 6 54.15 -27.40 -36.30
N MET A 7 52.88 -27.00 -36.20
CA MET A 7 51.80 -27.66 -36.91
C MET A 7 51.77 -27.21 -38.37
N SER A 8 51.92 -28.18 -39.27
CA SER A 8 51.73 -28.01 -40.71
C SER A 8 50.30 -28.35 -41.18
N GLY A 9 49.49 -28.97 -40.32
CA GLY A 9 48.11 -29.38 -40.60
C GLY A 9 47.07 -28.63 -39.76
N PRO A 10 45.77 -28.87 -40.01
CA PRO A 10 44.69 -28.19 -39.29
C PRO A 10 44.70 -28.54 -37.80
N TYR A 11 44.19 -27.62 -36.99
CA TYR A 11 43.93 -27.81 -35.57
C TYR A 11 42.56 -27.24 -35.23
N SER A 12 41.99 -27.71 -34.12
CA SER A 12 40.68 -27.27 -33.62
C SER A 12 40.87 -26.43 -32.37
N ILE A 13 40.01 -25.42 -32.18
CA ILE A 13 39.88 -24.69 -30.91
C ILE A 13 38.48 -24.93 -30.37
N GLY A 14 38.38 -25.46 -29.16
CA GLY A 14 37.13 -25.54 -28.41
C GLY A 14 36.99 -24.33 -27.50
N PHE A 15 35.78 -23.77 -27.45
CA PHE A 15 35.40 -22.75 -26.47
C PHE A 15 34.24 -23.26 -25.62
N GLU A 16 34.31 -23.02 -24.32
CA GLU A 16 33.20 -23.23 -23.39
C GLU A 16 32.82 -21.88 -22.81
N LEU A 17 31.63 -21.38 -23.15
CA LEU A 17 31.19 -20.05 -22.75
C LEU A 17 30.14 -20.17 -21.63
N SER A 18 30.38 -19.49 -20.50
CA SER A 18 29.43 -19.33 -19.40
C SER A 18 29.30 -17.86 -18.99
N SER A 19 28.34 -17.54 -18.14
CA SER A 19 28.10 -16.15 -17.71
C SER A 19 29.22 -15.54 -16.86
N THR A 20 30.16 -16.36 -16.37
CA THR A 20 31.26 -15.94 -15.50
C THR A 20 32.64 -16.43 -15.95
N ALA A 21 32.71 -17.32 -16.93
CA ALA A 21 33.96 -17.94 -17.35
C ALA A 21 33.91 -18.38 -18.81
N HIS A 22 35.00 -18.13 -19.54
CA HIS A 22 35.21 -18.63 -20.90
C HIS A 22 36.42 -19.57 -20.93
N GLY A 23 36.18 -20.87 -21.07
CA GLY A 23 37.19 -21.89 -21.28
C GLY A 23 37.64 -21.95 -22.74
N PHE A 24 38.91 -22.26 -22.98
CA PHE A 24 39.43 -22.55 -24.30
C PHE A 24 40.43 -23.70 -24.28
N VAL A 25 40.51 -24.46 -25.36
CA VAL A 25 41.53 -25.50 -25.60
C VAL A 25 41.82 -25.61 -27.09
N ALA A 26 43.09 -25.79 -27.48
CA ALA A 26 43.46 -26.11 -28.85
C ALA A 26 43.99 -27.55 -28.97
N THR A 27 43.46 -28.32 -29.92
CA THR A 27 43.79 -29.74 -30.12
C THR A 27 44.20 -30.04 -31.56
N ASP A 28 45.05 -31.06 -31.75
CA ASP A 28 45.31 -31.65 -33.06
C ASP A 28 44.16 -32.59 -33.51
N PRO A 29 44.16 -33.10 -34.76
CA PRO A 29 43.12 -34.01 -35.25
C PRO A 29 42.98 -35.32 -34.47
N ASN A 30 43.98 -35.69 -33.66
CA ASN A 30 43.96 -36.88 -32.81
C ASN A 30 43.52 -36.57 -31.37
N GLY A 31 43.09 -35.33 -31.09
CA GLY A 31 42.61 -34.89 -29.78
C GLY A 31 43.69 -34.47 -28.79
N ASN A 32 44.96 -34.34 -29.20
CA ASN A 32 46.04 -33.95 -28.29
C ASN A 32 46.12 -32.43 -28.11
N VAL A 33 46.23 -31.98 -26.86
CA VAL A 33 46.38 -30.55 -26.53
C VAL A 33 47.69 -29.99 -27.09
N LEU A 34 47.59 -28.83 -27.73
CA LEU A 34 48.70 -28.11 -28.33
C LEU A 34 49.41 -27.21 -27.34
N TYR A 35 50.68 -26.94 -27.57
CA TYR A 35 51.51 -26.13 -26.66
C TYR A 35 52.06 -24.88 -27.35
N HIS A 36 52.00 -23.73 -26.66
CA HIS A 36 52.75 -22.54 -27.03
C HIS A 36 53.96 -22.41 -26.09
N GLY A 37 55.17 -22.65 -26.61
CA GLY A 37 56.36 -22.77 -25.77
C GLY A 37 56.28 -24.01 -24.87
N LYS A 38 56.35 -23.80 -23.54
CA LYS A 38 56.18 -24.85 -22.51
C LYS A 38 54.77 -24.90 -21.91
N GLN A 39 53.87 -24.00 -22.33
CA GLN A 39 52.52 -23.90 -21.76
C GLN A 39 51.49 -24.55 -22.70
N PRO A 40 50.51 -25.29 -22.18
CA PRO A 40 49.41 -25.80 -22.98
C PRO A 40 48.54 -24.62 -23.46
N VAL A 41 48.02 -24.72 -24.67
CA VAL A 41 47.02 -23.79 -25.22
C VAL A 41 45.65 -24.24 -24.70
N MET A 42 45.49 -24.13 -23.40
CA MET A 42 44.28 -24.45 -22.66
C MET A 42 44.19 -23.54 -21.44
N GLY A 43 43.01 -23.04 -21.13
CA GLY A 43 42.80 -22.23 -19.94
C GLY A 43 41.39 -21.68 -19.85
N THR A 44 41.13 -20.93 -18.78
CA THR A 44 39.82 -20.34 -18.53
C THR A 44 39.98 -18.87 -18.14
N ARG A 45 39.25 -17.98 -18.81
CA ARG A 45 39.14 -16.57 -18.43
C ARG A 45 37.91 -16.39 -17.55
N VAL A 46 38.11 -16.10 -16.27
CA VAL A 46 37.03 -15.81 -15.31
C VAL A 46 36.80 -14.30 -15.23
N PHE A 47 35.53 -13.89 -15.17
CA PHE A 47 35.09 -12.49 -15.01
C PHE A 47 33.80 -12.43 -14.18
N LYS A 48 33.47 -11.24 -13.68
CA LYS A 48 32.23 -11.02 -12.95
C LYS A 48 31.05 -11.04 -13.93
N GLU A 49 29.98 -11.73 -13.56
CA GLU A 49 28.74 -11.77 -14.33
C GLU A 49 28.23 -10.36 -14.66
N GLY A 50 27.78 -10.17 -15.89
CA GLY A 50 27.19 -8.91 -16.33
C GLY A 50 25.87 -8.65 -15.60
N GLN A 51 25.72 -7.46 -15.02
CA GLN A 51 24.46 -7.06 -14.38
C GLN A 51 23.37 -6.81 -15.42
N HIS A 52 22.18 -7.37 -15.20
CA HIS A 52 21.04 -7.13 -16.07
C HIS A 52 20.60 -5.66 -16.01
N ALA A 53 20.24 -5.08 -17.17
CA ALA A 53 19.74 -3.70 -17.25
C ALA A 53 18.48 -3.44 -16.39
N ALA A 54 17.73 -4.50 -16.04
CA ALA A 54 16.62 -4.44 -15.09
C ALA A 54 17.05 -3.86 -13.71
N GLU A 55 18.28 -4.15 -13.26
CA GLU A 55 18.82 -3.65 -12.00
C GLU A 55 19.00 -2.11 -12.02
N ALA A 56 19.24 -1.52 -13.19
CA ALA A 56 19.33 -0.07 -13.38
C ALA A 56 17.95 0.63 -13.48
N ARG A 57 16.86 -0.12 -13.68
CA ARG A 57 15.50 0.44 -13.81
C ARG A 57 15.02 1.08 -12.52
N MET A 58 15.15 0.38 -11.39
CA MET A 58 14.73 0.85 -10.07
C MET A 58 15.39 2.18 -9.65
N PRO A 59 16.72 2.34 -9.69
CA PRO A 59 17.36 3.60 -9.30
C PRO A 59 17.01 4.74 -10.25
N ARG A 60 16.84 4.48 -11.55
CA ARG A 60 16.41 5.49 -12.52
C ARG A 60 14.99 6.00 -12.23
N THR A 61 14.04 5.09 -11.99
CA THR A 61 12.66 5.46 -11.65
C THR A 61 12.62 6.24 -10.33
N SER A 62 13.39 5.81 -9.32
CA SER A 62 13.51 6.52 -8.04
C SER A 62 14.03 7.95 -8.21
N ARG A 63 15.13 8.15 -8.96
CA ARG A 63 15.67 9.49 -9.26
C ARG A 63 14.64 10.40 -9.94
N ARG A 64 13.94 9.90 -10.96
CA ARG A 64 12.87 10.64 -11.65
C ARG A 64 11.72 10.98 -10.69
N GLY A 65 11.32 10.05 -9.84
CA GLY A 65 10.29 10.26 -8.81
C GLY A 65 10.66 11.38 -7.83
N ILE A 66 11.89 11.37 -7.32
CA ILE A 66 12.42 12.41 -6.43
C ILE A 66 12.47 13.77 -7.14
N GLN A 67 12.98 13.81 -8.38
CA GLN A 67 13.06 15.05 -9.15
C GLN A 67 11.67 15.67 -9.37
N ARG A 68 10.68 14.86 -9.79
CA ARG A 68 9.30 15.32 -9.98
C ARG A 68 8.64 15.75 -8.67
N ARG A 69 8.94 15.06 -7.55
CA ARG A 69 8.45 15.44 -6.22
C ARG A 69 8.97 16.82 -5.82
N ARG A 70 10.27 17.07 -5.99
CA ARG A 70 10.87 18.40 -5.76
C ARG A 70 10.30 19.46 -6.70
N GLY A 71 10.02 19.10 -7.95
CA GLY A 71 9.36 20.00 -8.91
C GLY A 71 7.98 20.45 -8.45
N ARG A 72 7.14 19.51 -7.96
CA ARG A 72 5.83 19.85 -7.39
C ARG A 72 5.93 20.78 -6.19
N GLU A 73 6.87 20.50 -5.30
CA GLU A 73 7.12 21.33 -4.11
C GLU A 73 7.57 22.74 -4.50
N HIS A 74 8.51 22.87 -5.43
CA HIS A 74 8.96 24.17 -5.94
C HIS A 74 7.84 24.97 -6.61
N GLU A 75 6.96 24.31 -7.34
CA GLU A 75 5.81 24.96 -7.95
C GLU A 75 4.82 25.49 -6.90
N MET A 76 4.60 24.77 -5.80
CA MET A 76 3.82 25.27 -4.66
C MET A 76 4.50 26.47 -4.00
N GLU A 77 5.82 26.43 -3.81
CA GLU A 77 6.56 27.60 -3.30
C GLU A 77 6.38 28.81 -4.23
N ARG A 78 6.47 28.62 -5.56
CA ARG A 78 6.29 29.67 -6.56
C ARG A 78 4.90 30.33 -6.49
N VAL A 79 3.85 29.53 -6.36
CA VAL A 79 2.46 30.02 -6.31
C VAL A 79 2.21 30.82 -5.03
N PHE A 80 2.72 30.37 -3.88
CA PHE A 80 2.48 31.02 -2.59
C PHE A 80 3.49 32.14 -2.27
N ALA A 81 4.62 32.20 -2.97
CA ALA A 81 5.69 33.17 -2.71
C ALA A 81 5.22 34.62 -2.64
N PRO A 82 4.41 35.15 -3.58
CA PRO A 82 3.98 36.56 -3.54
C PRO A 82 3.24 36.93 -2.25
N VAL A 83 2.42 36.02 -1.73
CA VAL A 83 1.63 36.25 -0.51
C VAL A 83 2.51 36.04 0.73
N ILE A 84 3.19 34.90 0.82
CA ILE A 84 3.95 34.54 2.03
C ILE A 84 5.16 35.46 2.23
N SER A 85 5.89 35.82 1.17
CA SER A 85 7.08 36.67 1.30
C SER A 85 6.77 38.09 1.77
N SER A 86 5.52 38.56 1.64
CA SER A 86 5.10 39.85 2.21
C SER A 86 4.97 39.83 3.74
N ILE A 87 4.66 38.66 4.30
CA ILE A 87 4.49 38.43 5.75
C ILE A 87 5.81 37.95 6.36
N ASP A 88 6.53 37.11 5.61
CA ASP A 88 7.66 36.34 6.08
C ASP A 88 8.64 36.06 4.92
N PRO A 89 9.55 37.02 4.62
CA PRO A 89 10.45 36.92 3.47
C PRO A 89 11.32 35.66 3.46
N ASP A 90 11.70 35.18 4.65
CA ASP A 90 12.63 34.07 4.84
C ASP A 90 11.94 32.71 5.05
N PHE A 91 10.61 32.65 5.00
CA PHE A 91 9.82 31.43 5.21
C PHE A 91 10.33 30.22 4.41
N PHE A 92 10.43 30.36 3.08
CA PHE A 92 10.88 29.26 2.23
C PHE A 92 12.37 28.98 2.36
N ILE A 93 13.18 29.98 2.73
CA ILE A 93 14.59 29.77 3.02
C ILE A 93 14.74 28.88 4.25
N ARG A 94 13.99 29.17 5.33
CA ARG A 94 13.98 28.34 6.53
C ARG A 94 13.55 26.92 6.25
N ARG A 95 12.49 26.76 5.47
CA ARG A 95 11.98 25.44 5.10
C ARG A 95 13.03 24.61 4.34
N ARG A 96 13.68 25.19 3.32
CA ARG A 96 14.75 24.54 2.55
C ARG A 96 15.99 24.26 3.40
N MET A 97 16.31 25.12 4.34
CA MET A 97 17.50 25.02 5.19
C MET A 97 17.23 24.29 6.52
N SER A 98 16.02 23.79 6.78
CA SER A 98 15.63 23.13 8.04
C SER A 98 16.62 22.03 8.48
N TYR A 99 17.14 21.26 7.54
CA TYR A 99 18.15 20.22 7.78
C TYR A 99 19.52 20.76 8.25
N LYS A 100 19.83 22.02 7.96
CA LYS A 100 21.04 22.74 8.44
C LYS A 100 20.74 23.63 9.65
N LEU A 101 19.53 24.16 9.73
CA LEU A 101 19.06 25.16 10.71
C LEU A 101 18.87 24.61 12.12
N GLY A 102 18.91 23.29 12.34
CA GLY A 102 19.04 22.71 13.68
C GLY A 102 20.29 23.19 14.47
N LYS A 103 21.14 24.02 13.84
CA LYS A 103 22.34 24.67 14.41
C LYS A 103 22.19 26.18 14.67
N ILE A 104 21.12 26.84 14.22
CA ILE A 104 20.93 28.29 14.42
C ILE A 104 20.06 28.52 15.66
N ARG A 105 20.49 29.41 16.55
CA ARG A 105 19.75 29.75 17.76
C ARG A 105 18.45 30.45 17.37
N PHE A 106 17.33 29.83 17.74
CA PHE A 106 15.96 30.33 17.56
C PHE A 106 15.74 31.76 18.07
N GLU A 107 16.61 32.26 18.95
CA GLU A 107 16.61 33.61 19.51
C GLU A 107 16.87 34.71 18.47
N SER A 108 17.46 34.38 17.32
CA SER A 108 17.81 35.35 16.26
C SER A 108 16.74 35.55 15.18
N ASP A 109 15.65 34.77 15.21
CA ASP A 109 14.53 34.89 14.26
C ASP A 109 13.17 34.85 14.98
N PRO A 110 12.67 36.00 15.45
CA PRO A 110 11.38 36.10 16.13
C PRO A 110 10.19 35.67 15.27
N ILE A 111 10.23 35.94 13.95
CA ILE A 111 9.15 35.59 13.02
C ILE A 111 9.08 34.08 12.84
N GLY A 112 10.23 33.45 12.60
CA GLY A 112 10.35 31.99 12.52
C GLY A 112 9.96 31.30 13.82
N PHE A 113 10.32 31.86 14.98
CA PHE A 113 9.92 31.32 16.29
C PHE A 113 8.41 31.42 16.54
N SER A 114 7.81 32.57 16.25
CA SER A 114 6.36 32.77 16.37
C SER A 114 5.59 31.81 15.46
N TYR A 115 6.00 31.72 14.19
CA TYR A 115 5.40 30.77 13.25
C TYR A 115 5.58 29.32 13.71
N SER A 116 6.76 28.95 14.22
CA SER A 116 6.98 27.61 14.76
C SER A 116 6.00 27.28 15.88
N ARG A 117 5.74 28.20 16.81
CA ARG A 117 4.72 27.97 17.86
C ARG A 117 3.32 27.81 17.28
N LEU A 118 2.96 28.63 16.30
CA LEU A 118 1.67 28.53 15.60
C LEU A 118 1.53 27.19 14.87
N PHE A 119 2.53 26.75 14.13
CA PHE A 119 2.48 25.48 13.41
C PHE A 119 2.41 24.28 14.38
N HIS A 120 3.16 24.32 15.48
CA HIS A 120 3.18 23.26 16.48
C HIS A 120 1.99 23.29 17.46
N SER A 121 1.07 24.27 17.35
CA SER A 121 -0.22 24.17 18.06
C SER A 121 -1.10 23.06 17.48
N PHE A 122 -0.80 22.61 16.26
CA PHE A 122 -1.41 21.44 15.64
C PHE A 122 -0.54 20.20 15.92
N PRO A 123 -1.04 19.19 16.66
CA PRO A 123 -0.24 18.01 16.99
C PRO A 123 0.26 17.23 15.77
N THR A 124 -0.52 17.27 14.68
CA THR A 124 -0.18 16.65 13.40
C THR A 124 -0.68 17.54 12.26
N LEU A 125 -0.18 17.32 11.03
CA LEU A 125 -0.73 17.96 9.83
C LEU A 125 -2.22 17.66 9.63
N ALA A 126 -2.71 16.50 10.06
CA ALA A 126 -4.13 16.17 9.97
C ALA A 126 -5.01 17.10 10.83
N HIS A 127 -4.51 17.51 12.01
CA HIS A 127 -5.23 18.51 12.83
C HIS A 127 -5.27 19.87 12.14
N LEU A 128 -4.18 20.24 11.46
CA LEU A 128 -4.16 21.46 10.66
C LEU A 128 -5.15 21.37 9.49
N ASP A 129 -5.18 20.25 8.76
CA ASP A 129 -6.11 20.04 7.65
C ASP A 129 -7.57 20.14 8.12
N VAL A 130 -7.91 19.50 9.24
CA VAL A 130 -9.26 19.58 9.84
C VAL A 130 -9.60 21.02 10.22
N ALA A 131 -8.69 21.73 10.89
CA ALA A 131 -8.91 23.13 11.23
C ALA A 131 -9.09 24.03 10.01
N LEU A 132 -8.34 23.79 8.92
CA LEU A 132 -8.50 24.51 7.67
C LEU A 132 -9.81 24.20 6.95
N MET A 133 -10.32 22.97 7.06
CA MET A 133 -11.60 22.56 6.46
C MET A 133 -12.81 23.10 7.23
N GLU A 134 -12.71 23.24 8.55
CA GLU A 134 -13.84 23.62 9.43
C GLU A 134 -13.82 25.09 9.87
N SER A 135 -12.71 25.81 9.67
CA SER A 135 -12.61 27.22 10.05
C SER A 135 -13.38 28.12 9.09
N ASP A 136 -14.32 28.89 9.64
CA ASP A 136 -14.99 30.01 8.94
C ASP A 136 -14.16 31.31 8.95
N SER A 137 -13.00 31.31 9.63
CA SER A 137 -12.12 32.47 9.77
C SER A 137 -10.89 32.39 8.86
N ALA A 138 -10.35 33.55 8.50
CA ALA A 138 -9.11 33.65 7.72
C ALA A 138 -7.91 33.09 8.51
N MET A 139 -7.15 32.20 7.89
CA MET A 139 -5.99 31.52 8.49
C MET A 139 -4.68 32.02 7.89
N ASP A 140 -3.58 31.88 8.64
CA ASP A 140 -2.24 32.28 8.19
C ASP A 140 -1.87 31.58 6.86
N PRO A 141 -1.51 32.31 5.79
CA PRO A 141 -1.17 31.71 4.49
C PRO A 141 -0.03 30.69 4.54
N ARG A 142 0.87 30.78 5.52
CA ARG A 142 1.95 29.80 5.72
C ARG A 142 1.41 28.44 6.17
N LEU A 143 0.37 28.42 7.01
CA LEU A 143 -0.31 27.19 7.42
C LEU A 143 -1.04 26.53 6.24
N ILE A 144 -1.74 27.35 5.43
CA ILE A 144 -2.41 26.88 4.20
C ILE A 144 -1.38 26.24 3.26
N PHE A 145 -0.22 26.89 3.09
CA PHE A 145 0.87 26.33 2.29
C PHE A 145 1.36 24.98 2.82
N GLU A 146 1.58 24.81 4.13
CA GLU A 146 2.07 23.53 4.67
C GLU A 146 1.09 22.38 4.41
N SER A 147 -0.22 22.62 4.58
CA SER A 147 -1.26 21.64 4.27
C SER A 147 -1.29 21.29 2.77
N VAL A 148 -1.45 22.29 1.90
CA VAL A 148 -1.56 22.08 0.45
C VAL A 148 -0.29 21.45 -0.12
N ALA A 149 0.89 21.96 0.25
CA ALA A 149 2.16 21.40 -0.20
C ALA A 149 2.31 19.94 0.24
N ASN A 150 1.89 19.59 1.47
CA ASN A 150 1.90 18.21 1.93
C ASN A 150 1.02 17.30 1.05
N HIS A 151 -0.21 17.71 0.72
CA HIS A 151 -1.09 16.94 -0.17
C HIS A 151 -0.52 16.79 -1.59
N VAL A 152 0.03 17.85 -2.18
CA VAL A 152 0.61 17.80 -3.54
C VAL A 152 1.88 16.92 -3.59
N VAL A 153 2.70 16.98 -2.53
CA VAL A 153 3.93 16.21 -2.42
C VAL A 153 3.64 14.74 -2.11
N ARG A 154 2.69 14.47 -1.20
CA ARG A 154 2.25 13.14 -0.73
C ARG A 154 0.87 12.75 -1.29
N ARG A 155 0.66 13.01 -2.58
CA ARG A 155 -0.63 12.91 -3.30
C ARG A 155 -1.28 11.52 -3.43
N GLY A 156 -0.80 10.50 -2.73
CA GLY A 156 -1.29 9.12 -2.91
C GLY A 156 -1.03 8.55 -4.32
N HIS A 157 -1.86 7.57 -4.70
CA HIS A 157 -1.80 6.88 -5.99
C HIS A 157 -3.00 7.25 -6.88
N PHE A 158 -2.89 6.98 -8.18
CA PHE A 158 -3.92 7.28 -9.19
C PHE A 158 -4.54 5.98 -9.74
N LEU A 159 -4.65 4.94 -8.91
CA LEU A 159 -5.13 3.62 -9.34
C LEU A 159 -6.64 3.53 -9.56
N LEU A 160 -7.41 4.47 -9.02
CA LEU A 160 -8.87 4.48 -9.04
C LEU A 160 -9.38 5.66 -9.89
N GLU A 161 -8.67 5.97 -10.97
CA GLU A 161 -9.10 6.95 -11.95
C GLU A 161 -10.47 6.52 -12.51
N ASN A 162 -11.36 7.49 -12.75
CA ASN A 162 -12.74 7.26 -13.20
C ASN A 162 -13.68 6.50 -12.23
N GLN A 163 -13.27 6.29 -10.97
CA GLN A 163 -14.14 5.76 -9.93
C GLN A 163 -14.68 6.91 -9.05
N ASN A 164 -15.97 6.88 -8.72
CA ASN A 164 -16.59 7.88 -7.83
C ASN A 164 -16.23 7.59 -6.36
N VAL A 165 -14.96 7.78 -6.01
CA VAL A 165 -14.40 7.54 -4.66
C VAL A 165 -14.71 8.73 -3.76
N SER A 166 -15.66 8.57 -2.85
CA SER A 166 -16.01 9.60 -1.86
C SER A 166 -16.11 9.02 -0.45
N SER A 167 -15.62 9.78 0.55
CA SER A 167 -15.81 9.43 1.96
C SER A 167 -17.29 9.46 2.38
N THR A 168 -18.14 10.22 1.70
CA THR A 168 -19.59 10.26 1.99
C THR A 168 -20.26 8.92 1.76
N ASN A 169 -19.72 8.11 0.83
CA ASN A 169 -20.27 6.82 0.46
C ASN A 169 -19.49 5.67 1.13
N SER A 170 -18.62 5.96 2.10
CA SER A 170 -17.80 4.95 2.79
C SER A 170 -18.57 4.16 3.86
N ASP A 171 -19.86 4.45 4.05
CA ASP A 171 -20.71 3.69 4.95
C ASP A 171 -21.08 2.37 4.29
N ILE A 172 -20.51 1.29 4.80
CA ILE A 172 -20.58 -0.02 4.17
C ILE A 172 -21.98 -0.61 4.28
N ASP A 173 -22.66 -0.40 5.42
CA ASP A 173 -23.96 -1.00 5.69
C ASP A 173 -25.01 -0.41 4.75
N THR A 174 -24.97 0.92 4.54
CA THR A 174 -25.81 1.61 3.54
C THR A 174 -25.55 1.09 2.12
N GLN A 175 -24.29 0.86 1.73
CA GLN A 175 -23.99 0.36 0.38
C GLN A 175 -24.41 -1.10 0.19
N VAL A 176 -24.34 -1.93 1.24
CA VAL A 176 -24.86 -3.30 1.21
C VAL A 176 -26.38 -3.29 1.02
N ALA A 177 -27.10 -2.44 1.75
CA ALA A 177 -28.55 -2.29 1.62
C ALA A 177 -28.96 -1.82 0.21
N ASN A 178 -28.31 -0.77 -0.31
CA ASN A 178 -28.56 -0.27 -1.67
C ASN A 178 -28.31 -1.35 -2.72
N TYR A 179 -27.22 -2.12 -2.60
CA TYR A 179 -26.93 -3.18 -3.55
C TYR A 179 -27.95 -4.33 -3.46
N ALA A 180 -28.44 -4.64 -2.26
CA ALA A 180 -29.51 -5.62 -2.08
C ALA A 180 -30.79 -5.20 -2.81
N GLU A 181 -31.22 -3.94 -2.66
CA GLU A 181 -32.39 -3.38 -3.33
C GLU A 181 -32.26 -3.43 -4.86
N VAL A 182 -31.09 -3.03 -5.39
CA VAL A 182 -30.81 -3.11 -6.83
C VAL A 182 -30.84 -4.55 -7.34
N LEU A 183 -30.31 -5.51 -6.59
CA LEU A 183 -30.38 -6.92 -6.97
C LEU A 183 -31.82 -7.44 -6.94
N VAL A 184 -32.63 -7.07 -5.95
CA VAL A 184 -34.05 -7.47 -5.89
C VAL A 184 -34.79 -6.98 -7.12
N SER A 185 -34.69 -5.68 -7.43
CA SER A 185 -35.31 -5.10 -8.64
C SER A 185 -34.78 -5.77 -9.92
N TYR A 186 -33.47 -6.01 -10.02
CA TYR A 186 -32.90 -6.68 -11.19
C TYR A 186 -33.45 -8.09 -11.38
N PHE A 187 -33.56 -8.88 -10.31
CA PHE A 187 -34.11 -10.23 -10.39
C PHE A 187 -35.61 -10.23 -10.69
N GLU A 188 -36.39 -9.32 -10.09
CA GLU A 188 -37.81 -9.15 -10.42
C GLU A 188 -38.04 -8.87 -11.91
N ASP A 189 -37.19 -8.01 -12.51
CA ASP A 189 -37.34 -7.58 -13.91
C ASP A 189 -36.75 -8.56 -14.94
N THR A 190 -35.69 -9.30 -14.60
CA THR A 190 -34.89 -10.06 -15.59
C THR A 190 -34.86 -11.57 -15.36
N LEU A 191 -35.12 -12.03 -14.15
CA LEU A 191 -34.77 -13.38 -13.69
C LEU A 191 -35.68 -13.83 -12.53
N ASP A 192 -36.83 -14.41 -12.90
CA ASP A 192 -37.59 -15.44 -12.17
C ASP A 192 -37.24 -15.56 -10.66
N GLU A 193 -38.11 -15.02 -9.78
CA GLU A 193 -38.12 -14.75 -8.30
C GLU A 193 -37.37 -15.69 -7.31
N ARG A 194 -36.43 -16.51 -7.79
CA ARG A 194 -35.87 -17.70 -7.14
C ARG A 194 -34.56 -17.43 -6.41
N ILE A 195 -33.82 -16.39 -6.81
CA ILE A 195 -32.67 -15.89 -6.07
C ILE A 195 -33.16 -14.81 -5.11
N LYS A 196 -33.08 -15.11 -3.81
CA LYS A 196 -33.43 -14.15 -2.75
C LYS A 196 -32.15 -13.67 -2.06
N PRO A 197 -31.73 -12.42 -2.30
CA PRO A 197 -30.60 -11.84 -1.56
C PRO A 197 -31.01 -11.63 -0.10
N SER A 198 -30.25 -12.20 0.84
CA SER A 198 -30.41 -11.99 2.29
C SER A 198 -29.18 -11.25 2.83
N LEU A 199 -28.93 -10.05 2.30
CA LEU A 199 -27.70 -9.29 2.56
C LEU A 199 -27.75 -8.45 3.86
N GLU A 200 -28.92 -8.34 4.50
CA GLU A 200 -29.17 -7.51 5.69
C GLU A 200 -28.31 -7.90 6.91
N ALA A 201 -27.92 -9.18 7.01
CA ALA A 201 -27.08 -9.70 8.09
C ALA A 201 -25.59 -9.83 7.71
N LEU A 202 -25.21 -9.31 6.53
CA LEU A 202 -23.87 -9.50 5.98
C LEU A 202 -22.86 -8.55 6.64
N ASP A 203 -22.29 -8.97 7.77
CA ASP A 203 -21.21 -8.22 8.39
C ASP A 203 -19.93 -8.32 7.54
N ILE A 204 -19.54 -7.20 6.93
CA ILE A 204 -18.27 -7.04 6.22
C ILE A 204 -17.39 -5.98 6.86
N ASN A 205 -17.69 -5.60 8.10
CA ASN A 205 -16.89 -4.66 8.86
C ASN A 205 -15.52 -5.26 9.23
N GLY A 206 -14.47 -4.45 9.08
CA GLY A 206 -13.11 -4.80 9.47
C GLY A 206 -12.23 -5.37 8.34
N ASN A 207 -11.18 -6.10 8.71
CA ASN A 207 -10.15 -6.60 7.77
C ASN A 207 -10.61 -7.85 7.00
N VAL A 208 -11.70 -7.72 6.24
CA VAL A 208 -12.18 -8.76 5.33
C VAL A 208 -11.32 -8.77 4.06
N THR A 209 -10.91 -9.94 3.59
CA THR A 209 -10.17 -10.07 2.31
C THR A 209 -11.14 -10.14 1.13
N ALA A 210 -10.70 -9.82 -0.09
CA ALA A 210 -11.55 -9.94 -1.29
C ALA A 210 -12.16 -11.35 -1.45
N ARG A 211 -11.40 -12.40 -1.11
CA ARG A 211 -11.87 -13.79 -1.15
C ARG A 211 -12.91 -14.08 -0.08
N GLU A 212 -12.73 -13.53 1.12
CA GLU A 212 -13.72 -13.67 2.20
C GLU A 212 -15.00 -12.90 1.88
N LEU A 213 -14.87 -11.70 1.30
CA LEU A 213 -15.99 -10.89 0.81
C LEU A 213 -16.81 -11.65 -0.24
N GLN A 214 -16.15 -12.17 -1.28
CA GLN A 214 -16.76 -13.03 -2.31
C GLN A 214 -17.52 -14.20 -1.66
N LYS A 215 -16.88 -14.91 -0.72
CA LYS A 215 -17.49 -16.07 -0.06
C LYS A 215 -18.74 -15.68 0.73
N ARG A 216 -18.69 -14.58 1.49
CA ARG A 216 -19.81 -14.08 2.29
C ARG A 216 -20.99 -13.70 1.40
N PHE A 217 -20.74 -12.93 0.33
CA PHE A 217 -21.78 -12.58 -0.64
C PHE A 217 -22.40 -13.80 -1.30
N ALA A 218 -21.58 -14.77 -1.73
CA ALA A 218 -22.08 -16.00 -2.32
C ALA A 218 -22.93 -16.82 -1.33
N SER A 219 -22.57 -16.85 -0.04
CA SER A 219 -23.34 -17.57 0.99
C SER A 219 -24.62 -16.87 1.42
N ALA A 220 -24.73 -15.56 1.21
CA ALA A 220 -25.89 -14.76 1.61
C ALA A 220 -26.99 -14.70 0.54
N MET A 221 -26.80 -15.38 -0.59
CA MET A 221 -27.82 -15.54 -1.64
C MET A 221 -28.38 -16.96 -1.59
N CYS A 222 -29.71 -17.07 -1.38
CA CYS A 222 -30.42 -18.33 -1.35
C CYS A 222 -30.96 -18.69 -2.75
N VAL A 223 -30.94 -19.98 -3.07
CA VAL A 223 -31.31 -20.60 -4.35
C VAL A 223 -32.50 -21.52 -4.10
N SER A 224 -33.60 -21.34 -4.83
CA SER A 224 -34.81 -22.17 -4.72
C SER A 224 -35.11 -22.86 -6.07
N GLY A 225 -35.06 -24.19 -6.15
CA GLY A 225 -35.38 -24.91 -7.41
C GLY A 225 -34.74 -26.30 -7.57
N ASP A 226 -34.94 -26.93 -8.74
CA ASP A 226 -34.44 -28.27 -9.11
C ASP A 226 -32.94 -28.28 -9.50
N ASP A 227 -32.31 -29.46 -9.56
CA ASP A 227 -30.84 -29.60 -9.66
C ASP A 227 -30.19 -28.99 -10.91
N ILE A 228 -30.91 -28.88 -12.03
CA ILE A 228 -30.40 -28.21 -13.26
C ILE A 228 -30.43 -26.69 -13.10
N GLN A 229 -31.49 -26.15 -12.50
CA GLN A 229 -31.67 -24.71 -12.25
C GLN A 229 -30.65 -24.19 -11.23
N LYS A 230 -30.32 -25.00 -10.23
CA LYS A 230 -29.23 -24.73 -9.27
C LYS A 230 -27.88 -24.45 -9.94
N LYS A 231 -27.61 -24.96 -11.14
CA LYS A 231 -26.32 -24.73 -11.83
C LYS A 231 -26.23 -23.31 -12.40
N THR A 232 -27.30 -22.83 -13.03
CA THR A 232 -27.38 -21.47 -13.60
C THR A 232 -27.38 -20.43 -12.48
N GLU A 233 -28.17 -20.66 -11.43
CA GLU A 233 -28.26 -19.75 -10.27
C GLU A 233 -26.93 -19.68 -9.51
N LYS A 234 -26.21 -20.81 -9.36
CA LYS A 234 -24.84 -20.80 -8.82
C LYS A 234 -23.87 -19.99 -9.66
N ALA A 235 -24.02 -19.98 -10.99
CA ALA A 235 -23.18 -19.17 -11.86
C ALA A 235 -23.48 -17.67 -11.70
N GLN A 236 -24.75 -17.30 -11.55
CA GLN A 236 -25.20 -15.93 -11.27
C GLN A 236 -24.70 -15.42 -9.93
N ILE A 237 -24.92 -16.20 -8.86
CA ILE A 237 -24.41 -15.91 -7.51
C ILE A 237 -22.89 -15.73 -7.53
N LYS A 238 -22.18 -16.61 -8.26
CA LYS A 238 -20.74 -16.49 -8.41
C LYS A 238 -20.35 -15.20 -9.14
N ALA A 239 -21.05 -14.83 -10.21
CA ALA A 239 -20.77 -13.59 -10.93
C ALA A 239 -21.01 -12.34 -10.06
N ILE A 240 -22.13 -12.28 -9.34
CA ILE A 240 -22.43 -11.20 -8.38
C ILE A 240 -21.38 -11.13 -7.26
N ALA A 241 -20.99 -12.27 -6.70
CA ALA A 241 -19.97 -12.32 -5.65
C ALA A 241 -18.58 -11.93 -6.18
N ASP A 242 -18.25 -12.31 -7.41
CA ASP A 242 -17.02 -11.89 -8.09
C ASP A 242 -17.00 -10.38 -8.32
N LEU A 243 -18.12 -9.78 -8.74
CA LEU A 243 -18.26 -8.33 -8.96
C LEU A 243 -17.96 -7.54 -7.69
N VAL A 244 -18.65 -7.84 -6.59
CA VAL A 244 -18.50 -7.13 -5.31
C VAL A 244 -17.09 -7.29 -4.74
N ALA A 245 -16.42 -8.41 -5.00
CA ALA A 245 -15.03 -8.63 -4.59
C ALA A 245 -13.99 -7.94 -5.49
N GLY A 246 -14.42 -7.33 -6.60
CA GLY A 246 -13.55 -6.75 -7.62
C GLY A 246 -12.82 -7.79 -8.47
N TYR A 247 -13.29 -9.03 -8.52
CA TYR A 247 -12.76 -10.03 -9.46
C TYR A 247 -13.35 -9.86 -10.86
N LYS A 248 -12.74 -10.53 -11.85
CA LYS A 248 -13.28 -10.58 -13.21
C LYS A 248 -14.50 -11.49 -13.24
N ALA A 249 -15.68 -10.89 -13.20
CA ALA A 249 -16.96 -11.60 -13.22
C ALA A 249 -17.37 -11.97 -14.66
N ASP A 250 -18.13 -13.05 -14.79
CA ASP A 250 -18.71 -13.49 -16.07
C ASP A 250 -20.12 -12.93 -16.21
N LEU A 251 -20.25 -11.78 -16.86
CA LEU A 251 -21.52 -11.05 -16.97
C LEU A 251 -22.55 -11.78 -17.83
N THR A 252 -22.11 -12.68 -18.72
CA THR A 252 -23.00 -13.53 -19.52
C THR A 252 -23.92 -14.36 -18.63
N ALA A 253 -23.46 -14.74 -17.43
CA ALA A 253 -24.29 -15.48 -16.49
C ALA A 253 -25.49 -14.67 -15.98
N LEU A 254 -25.38 -13.34 -15.95
CA LEU A 254 -26.41 -12.44 -15.45
C LEU A 254 -27.46 -12.09 -16.51
N VAL A 255 -27.16 -12.28 -17.80
CA VAL A 255 -28.06 -11.94 -18.91
C VAL A 255 -28.33 -13.19 -19.75
N PRO A 256 -29.44 -13.91 -19.51
CA PRO A 256 -29.72 -15.22 -20.10
C PRO A 256 -29.71 -15.26 -21.63
N ASP A 257 -30.08 -14.14 -22.27
CA ASP A 257 -30.24 -14.03 -23.73
C ASP A 257 -29.11 -13.25 -24.42
N ALA A 258 -28.07 -12.84 -23.69
CA ALA A 258 -26.96 -12.10 -24.28
C ALA A 258 -26.01 -12.99 -25.08
N GLU A 259 -25.49 -12.46 -26.18
CA GLU A 259 -24.23 -12.96 -26.73
C GLU A 259 -23.13 -12.87 -25.68
N LYS A 260 -22.12 -13.73 -25.79
CA LYS A 260 -21.04 -13.86 -24.80
C LYS A 260 -20.45 -12.49 -24.42
N LEU A 261 -20.73 -12.06 -23.20
CA LEU A 261 -20.26 -10.78 -22.68
C LEU A 261 -18.81 -10.88 -22.20
N PRO A 262 -18.05 -9.76 -22.23
CA PRO A 262 -16.69 -9.72 -21.69
C PRO A 262 -16.70 -9.95 -20.18
N LYS A 263 -15.56 -10.43 -19.67
CA LYS A 263 -15.34 -10.52 -18.22
C LYS A 263 -14.84 -9.18 -17.70
N VAL A 264 -15.64 -8.54 -16.85
CA VAL A 264 -15.37 -7.20 -16.32
C VAL A 264 -15.03 -7.31 -14.83
N SER A 265 -14.12 -6.45 -14.37
CA SER A 265 -13.83 -6.27 -12.94
C SER A 265 -14.19 -4.84 -12.57
N ILE A 266 -14.93 -4.70 -11.48
CA ILE A 266 -15.32 -3.39 -10.93
C ILE A 266 -14.12 -2.60 -10.39
N SER A 267 -13.03 -3.29 -10.05
CA SER A 267 -11.79 -2.65 -9.61
C SER A 267 -11.00 -1.99 -10.74
N ASP A 268 -11.31 -2.33 -11.99
CA ASP A 268 -10.68 -1.80 -13.20
C ASP A 268 -11.60 -0.72 -13.79
N GLY A 269 -11.35 0.54 -13.39
CA GLY A 269 -12.22 1.67 -13.72
C GLY A 269 -12.33 1.91 -15.24
N ASP A 270 -11.19 1.90 -15.93
CA ASP A 270 -11.12 2.13 -17.38
C ASP A 270 -11.87 1.04 -18.16
N ALA A 271 -11.62 -0.23 -17.83
CA ALA A 271 -12.30 -1.35 -18.49
C ALA A 271 -13.81 -1.38 -18.20
N LEU A 272 -14.24 -0.92 -17.01
CA LEU A 272 -15.65 -0.80 -16.68
C LEU A 272 -16.31 0.34 -17.45
N GLU A 273 -15.68 1.51 -17.57
CA GLU A 273 -16.20 2.66 -18.32
C GLU A 273 -16.33 2.37 -19.82
N GLU A 274 -15.33 1.71 -20.40
CA GLU A 274 -15.37 1.22 -21.78
C GLU A 274 -16.56 0.27 -21.99
N PHE A 275 -16.72 -0.71 -21.09
CA PHE A 275 -17.84 -1.65 -21.17
C PHE A 275 -19.20 -0.96 -21.03
N LEU A 276 -19.35 -0.04 -20.07
CA LEU A 276 -20.58 0.73 -19.84
C LEU A 276 -20.98 1.57 -21.06
N SER A 277 -20.01 2.08 -21.82
CA SER A 277 -20.27 2.96 -22.97
C SER A 277 -20.58 2.19 -24.25
N ASP A 278 -19.89 1.07 -24.48
CA ASP A 278 -19.88 0.43 -25.80
C ASP A 278 -20.78 -0.80 -25.94
N SER A 279 -21.00 -1.55 -24.85
CA SER A 279 -21.55 -2.92 -24.95
C SER A 279 -22.37 -3.39 -23.75
N CYS A 280 -22.52 -2.56 -22.71
CA CYS A 280 -23.29 -2.94 -21.52
C CYS A 280 -24.78 -2.92 -21.84
N PRO A 281 -25.52 -4.03 -21.61
CA PRO A 281 -26.97 -4.02 -21.60
C PRO A 281 -27.51 -3.05 -20.53
N ASP A 282 -28.54 -2.28 -20.86
CA ASP A 282 -29.16 -1.30 -19.94
C ASP A 282 -29.57 -1.92 -18.60
N SER A 283 -30.04 -3.17 -18.63
CA SER A 283 -30.45 -3.91 -17.44
C SER A 283 -29.30 -4.13 -16.44
N LEU A 284 -28.04 -4.20 -16.89
CA LEU A 284 -26.88 -4.42 -16.03
C LEU A 284 -26.28 -3.14 -15.44
N VAL A 285 -26.62 -1.96 -15.97
CA VAL A 285 -25.97 -0.70 -15.60
C VAL A 285 -26.13 -0.41 -14.10
N SER A 286 -27.36 -0.53 -13.59
CA SER A 286 -27.66 -0.29 -12.16
C SER A 286 -26.91 -1.25 -11.24
N VAL A 287 -26.86 -2.54 -11.61
CA VAL A 287 -26.14 -3.60 -10.86
C VAL A 287 -24.64 -3.29 -10.80
N LEU A 288 -24.03 -2.94 -11.93
CA LEU A 288 -22.60 -2.64 -12.00
C LEU A 288 -22.23 -1.38 -11.22
N MET A 289 -23.03 -0.31 -11.33
CA MET A 289 -22.79 0.93 -10.60
C MET A 289 -22.94 0.74 -9.09
N ALA A 290 -23.96 0.03 -8.63
CA ALA A 290 -24.18 -0.26 -7.21
C ALA A 290 -23.08 -1.18 -6.64
N ALA A 291 -22.64 -2.18 -7.42
CA ALA A 291 -21.51 -3.02 -7.04
C ALA A 291 -20.18 -2.24 -7.00
N GLN A 292 -20.00 -1.23 -7.86
CA GLN A 292 -18.85 -0.31 -7.81
C GLN A 292 -18.86 0.55 -6.55
N ALA A 293 -20.00 1.15 -6.21
CA ALA A 293 -20.14 1.94 -5.00
C ALA A 293 -19.83 1.11 -3.75
N LEU A 294 -20.33 -0.13 -3.70
CA LEU A 294 -20.07 -1.08 -2.62
C LEU A 294 -18.59 -1.50 -2.55
N TYR A 295 -17.96 -1.86 -3.67
CA TYR A 295 -16.54 -2.21 -3.72
C TYR A 295 -15.65 -1.07 -3.20
N THR A 296 -15.93 0.16 -3.66
CA THR A 296 -15.18 1.35 -3.28
C THR A 296 -15.40 1.69 -1.81
N SER A 297 -16.64 1.57 -1.30
CA SER A 297 -16.94 1.75 0.13
C SER A 297 -16.18 0.74 0.99
N TRP A 298 -16.17 -0.54 0.62
CA TRP A 298 -15.41 -1.58 1.32
C TRP A 298 -13.91 -1.27 1.36
N LYS A 299 -13.33 -0.78 0.25
CA LYS A 299 -11.93 -0.34 0.21
C LYS A 299 -11.66 0.85 1.13
N LEU A 300 -12.56 1.83 1.14
CA LEU A 300 -12.44 3.03 1.95
C LEU A 300 -12.65 2.75 3.43
N GLN A 301 -13.52 1.81 3.81
CA GLN A 301 -13.80 1.46 5.18
C GLN A 301 -12.53 1.06 5.94
N GLY A 302 -11.66 0.26 5.32
CA GLY A 302 -10.37 -0.10 5.91
C GLY A 302 -9.47 1.11 6.19
N MET A 303 -9.66 2.21 5.46
CA MET A 303 -8.91 3.46 5.62
C MET A 303 -9.62 4.47 6.53
N LEU A 304 -10.95 4.44 6.60
CA LEU A 304 -11.79 5.45 7.27
C LEU A 304 -12.46 4.93 8.56
N SER A 305 -12.07 3.77 9.07
CA SER A 305 -12.67 3.09 10.23
C SER A 305 -12.78 3.89 11.53
N TYR A 306 -11.83 4.77 11.85
CA TYR A 306 -11.87 5.62 13.05
C TYR A 306 -12.83 6.81 12.97
N ALA A 307 -13.23 7.22 11.76
CA ALA A 307 -14.18 8.31 11.53
C ALA A 307 -14.95 8.07 10.22
N PRO A 308 -15.88 7.09 10.19
CA PRO A 308 -16.65 6.77 8.98
C PRO A 308 -17.45 7.98 8.49
N GLY A 309 -17.59 8.13 7.16
CA GLY A 309 -18.33 9.25 6.56
C GLY A 309 -17.61 10.60 6.58
N LYS A 310 -16.44 10.70 7.24
CA LYS A 310 -15.63 11.92 7.33
C LYS A 310 -14.38 11.83 6.44
N SER A 311 -13.67 12.95 6.30
CA SER A 311 -12.46 12.99 5.48
C SER A 311 -11.30 12.20 6.10
N LEU A 312 -10.28 11.89 5.28
CA LEU A 312 -9.07 11.18 5.73
C LEU A 312 -8.38 11.88 6.90
N SER A 313 -8.35 13.22 6.93
CA SER A 313 -7.71 13.95 8.02
C SER A 313 -8.49 13.81 9.34
N HIS A 314 -9.82 13.77 9.31
CA HIS A 314 -10.62 13.45 10.51
C HIS A 314 -10.31 12.05 11.04
N ASN A 315 -10.18 11.07 10.13
CA ASN A 315 -9.80 9.71 10.51
C ASN A 315 -8.43 9.67 11.20
N GLN A 316 -7.44 10.38 10.65
CA GLN A 316 -6.10 10.47 11.24
C GLN A 316 -6.09 11.15 12.60
N VAL A 317 -6.93 12.17 12.81
CA VAL A 317 -7.13 12.80 14.13
C VAL A 317 -7.75 11.81 15.12
N ALA A 318 -8.83 11.13 14.74
CA ALA A 318 -9.46 10.13 15.59
C ALA A 318 -8.50 8.97 15.95
N GLN A 319 -7.68 8.53 14.98
CA GLN A 319 -6.63 7.55 15.20
C GLN A 319 -5.57 8.05 16.18
N TYR A 320 -5.13 9.31 16.06
CA TYR A 320 -4.18 9.95 16.98
C TYR A 320 -4.72 9.95 18.42
N ASP A 321 -5.99 10.30 18.61
CA ASP A 321 -6.62 10.35 19.93
C ASP A 321 -6.74 8.97 20.58
N VAL A 322 -7.15 7.96 19.80
CA VAL A 322 -7.20 6.57 20.26
C VAL A 322 -5.80 6.10 20.66
N TYR A 323 -4.80 6.35 19.82
CA TYR A 323 -3.41 6.01 20.12
C TYR A 323 -2.93 6.70 21.41
N GLY A 324 -3.22 7.99 21.59
CA GLY A 324 -2.86 8.73 22.78
C GLY A 324 -3.47 8.16 24.06
N LYS A 325 -4.76 7.76 24.02
CA LYS A 325 -5.44 7.09 25.14
C LYS A 325 -4.83 5.74 25.45
N GLN A 326 -4.59 4.92 24.42
CA GLN A 326 -3.99 3.59 24.56
C GLN A 326 -2.55 3.66 25.07
N LEU A 327 -1.75 4.60 24.58
CA LEU A 327 -0.37 4.80 25.03
C LEU A 327 -0.33 5.22 26.51
N ARG A 328 -1.22 6.13 26.95
CA ARG A 328 -1.34 6.49 28.36
C ARG A 328 -1.73 5.29 29.22
N MET A 329 -2.73 4.52 28.79
CA MET A 329 -3.13 3.30 29.50
C MET A 329 -1.97 2.31 29.61
N LEU A 330 -1.25 2.06 28.52
CA LEU A 330 -0.10 1.15 28.50
C LEU A 330 1.03 1.66 29.41
N LYS A 331 1.33 2.97 29.39
CA LYS A 331 2.30 3.58 30.30
C LYS A 331 1.90 3.40 31.76
N ASN A 332 0.64 3.62 32.11
CA ASN A 332 0.16 3.46 33.48
C ASN A 332 0.21 1.99 33.93
N LEU A 333 -0.17 1.05 33.06
CA LEU A 333 -0.06 -0.38 33.33
C LEU A 333 1.41 -0.79 33.53
N ALA A 334 2.31 -0.28 32.68
CA ALA A 334 3.73 -0.56 32.82
C ALA A 334 4.33 0.06 34.10
N LEU A 335 3.92 1.27 34.49
CA LEU A 335 4.33 1.84 35.78
C LEU A 335 3.85 0.96 36.95
N LYS A 336 2.60 0.52 36.91
CA LYS A 336 2.00 -0.31 37.97
C LYS A 336 2.62 -1.70 38.07
N TYR A 337 2.83 -2.38 36.94
CA TYR A 337 3.17 -3.81 36.94
C TYR A 337 4.64 -4.11 36.61
N VAL A 338 5.30 -3.25 35.83
CA VAL A 338 6.73 -3.40 35.49
C VAL A 338 7.58 -2.62 36.47
N ALA A 339 7.33 -1.31 36.60
CA ALA A 339 8.03 -0.46 37.57
C ALA A 339 7.50 -0.60 39.01
N LYS A 340 6.48 -1.46 39.23
CA LYS A 340 5.88 -1.79 40.53
C LYS A 340 5.55 -0.54 41.36
N GLN A 341 4.99 0.48 40.72
CA GLN A 341 4.62 1.71 41.40
C GLN A 341 3.57 1.45 42.50
N ASP A 342 3.89 1.78 43.75
CA ASP A 342 2.97 1.66 44.88
C ASP A 342 2.02 2.88 45.02
N ALA A 343 1.16 2.86 46.04
CA ALA A 343 0.18 3.92 46.28
C ALA A 343 0.82 5.26 46.70
N ASP A 344 2.03 5.21 47.26
CA ASP A 344 2.80 6.38 47.69
C ASP A 344 3.69 6.93 46.56
N GLY A 345 3.71 6.24 45.41
CA GLY A 345 4.45 6.62 44.21
C GLY A 345 5.88 6.09 44.15
N ASN A 346 6.30 5.23 45.08
CA ASN A 346 7.60 4.58 45.04
C ASN A 346 7.65 3.55 43.92
N ILE A 347 8.81 3.42 43.28
CA ILE A 347 9.01 2.56 42.11
C ILE A 347 10.22 1.65 42.33
N ASP A 348 10.13 0.45 41.78
CA ASP A 348 11.27 -0.47 41.67
C ASP A 348 12.25 0.08 40.64
N GLU A 349 13.51 0.32 41.03
CA GLU A 349 14.50 0.96 40.17
C GLU A 349 14.78 0.17 38.89
N ASP A 350 14.83 -1.16 38.97
CA ASP A 350 15.11 -2.02 37.83
C ASP A 350 13.90 -2.10 36.90
N GLY A 351 12.69 -2.23 37.45
CA GLY A 351 11.44 -2.11 36.69
C GLY A 351 11.27 -0.73 36.03
N PHE A 352 11.71 0.35 36.67
CA PHE A 352 11.70 1.68 36.07
C PHE A 352 12.73 1.83 34.94
N LYS A 353 13.91 1.21 35.05
CA LYS A 353 14.87 1.16 33.93
C LYS A 353 14.27 0.46 32.72
N ASP A 354 13.54 -0.63 32.91
CA ASP A 354 12.84 -1.34 31.83
C ASP A 354 11.70 -0.51 31.24
N TYR A 355 10.93 0.18 32.08
CA TYR A 355 9.92 1.14 31.64
C TYR A 355 10.53 2.24 30.74
N VAL A 356 11.61 2.88 31.21
CA VAL A 356 12.31 3.95 30.48
C VAL A 356 12.92 3.39 29.19
N ARG A 357 13.47 2.18 29.21
CA ARG A 357 14.01 1.54 28.00
C ARG A 357 12.93 1.26 26.95
N PHE A 358 11.75 0.84 27.38
CA PHE A 358 10.65 0.53 26.47
C PHE A 358 10.01 1.79 25.86
N PHE A 359 9.72 2.81 26.68
CA PHE A 359 9.03 4.02 26.22
C PHE A 359 9.96 5.19 25.84
N GLY A 360 11.20 5.18 26.30
CA GLY A 360 12.19 6.23 26.02
C GLY A 360 12.78 6.16 24.61
N GLY A 361 12.47 5.11 23.85
CA GLY A 361 13.04 4.86 22.52
C GLY A 361 14.51 4.42 22.58
N PRO A 362 15.16 4.20 21.43
CA PRO A 362 16.58 3.89 21.39
C PRO A 362 17.40 5.02 22.04
N LYS A 363 18.23 4.68 23.04
CA LYS A 363 19.16 5.64 23.64
C LYS A 363 20.14 6.10 22.57
N CYS A 364 20.11 7.40 22.28
CA CYS A 364 21.09 8.04 21.41
C CYS A 364 22.44 8.06 22.12
N GLU A 365 23.37 7.17 21.78
CA GLU A 365 24.79 7.39 22.12
C GLU A 365 25.33 8.58 21.31
N ASP A 366 24.92 8.70 20.04
CA ASP A 366 25.23 9.82 19.16
C ASP A 366 23.96 10.38 18.48
N ARG A 367 23.69 11.69 18.63
CA ARG A 367 22.44 12.40 18.27
C ARG A 367 22.01 12.37 16.78
N TYR A 368 22.60 11.54 15.92
CA TYR A 368 22.47 11.64 14.46
C TYR A 368 22.23 10.33 13.70
N ARG A 369 22.00 9.20 14.38
CA ARG A 369 21.53 7.96 13.71
C ARG A 369 20.42 7.30 14.53
N TYR A 370 19.40 6.80 13.83
CA TYR A 370 18.49 5.83 14.42
C TYR A 370 19.25 4.52 14.57
N ASP A 371 19.32 3.97 15.79
CA ASP A 371 19.62 2.56 15.94
C ASP A 371 18.58 1.79 15.15
N LYS A 372 19.03 0.97 14.21
CA LYS A 372 18.15 0.06 13.49
C LYS A 372 17.52 -0.82 14.56
N VAL A 373 16.22 -0.67 14.80
CA VAL A 373 15.45 -1.66 15.55
C VAL A 373 15.61 -2.96 14.77
N GLN A 374 16.54 -3.80 15.22
CA GLN A 374 16.66 -5.18 14.78
C GLN A 374 15.43 -5.85 15.36
N VAL A 375 14.33 -5.85 14.60
CA VAL A 375 13.21 -6.75 14.86
C VAL A 375 13.79 -8.15 14.65
N LYS A 376 14.34 -8.74 15.72
CA LYS A 376 14.58 -10.18 15.72
C LYS A 376 13.22 -10.80 15.39
N LYS A 377 13.13 -11.49 14.26
CA LYS A 377 12.04 -12.43 14.02
C LYS A 377 11.96 -13.29 15.27
N GLN A 378 10.89 -13.16 16.04
CA GLN A 378 10.56 -14.21 16.99
C GLN A 378 10.28 -15.44 16.12
N ASP A 379 11.21 -16.39 16.12
CA ASP A 379 10.91 -17.73 15.64
C ASP A 379 9.75 -18.22 16.49
N SER A 380 8.61 -18.42 15.84
CA SER A 380 7.44 -18.99 16.49
C SER A 380 7.85 -20.34 17.09
N PRO A 381 7.64 -20.60 18.39
CA PRO A 381 7.95 -21.89 18.95
C PRO A 381 7.05 -22.93 18.26
N LYS A 382 7.66 -23.80 17.45
CA LYS A 382 7.01 -25.02 16.96
C LYS A 382 6.75 -25.92 18.17
N LYS A 383 5.65 -25.70 18.89
CA LYS A 383 5.11 -26.70 19.82
C LYS A 383 4.41 -27.78 19.00
N THR A 384 5.17 -28.78 18.57
CA THR A 384 4.63 -30.11 18.29
C THR A 384 4.21 -30.71 19.62
N TRP A 385 2.90 -30.69 19.90
CA TRP A 385 2.32 -31.48 20.97
C TRP A 385 2.27 -32.94 20.51
N ALA A 386 3.31 -33.71 20.82
CA ALA A 386 3.25 -35.16 20.76
C ALA A 386 2.54 -35.64 22.04
N ILE A 387 1.37 -36.26 21.87
CA ILE A 387 0.67 -36.98 22.93
C ILE A 387 1.42 -38.30 23.13
N PRO A 388 1.94 -38.61 24.33
CA PRO A 388 2.57 -39.89 24.59
C PRO A 388 1.52 -41.01 24.64
N PRO A 389 1.82 -42.22 24.13
CA PRO A 389 0.89 -43.34 24.18
C PRO A 389 0.76 -43.82 25.63
N THR A 390 -0.49 -43.92 26.09
CA THR A 390 -0.85 -44.58 27.36
C THR A 390 -0.63 -46.08 27.23
N THR A 391 0.27 -46.62 28.06
CA THR A 391 0.28 -48.02 28.49
C THR A 391 -0.86 -48.32 29.44
#